data_AF-A0A2G5RRU6-F1
#
_entry.id   AF-A0A2G5RRU6-F1
#
_cell.length_a   1.000
_cell.length_b   1.000
_cell.length_c   1.000
_cell.angle_alpha   90.00
_cell.angle_beta   90.00
_cell.angle_gamma   90.00
#
_symmetry.space_group_name_H-M   'P 1'
#
loop_
_entity.id
_entity.type
_entity.pdbx_description
1 polymer ?
#
loop_
_entity_poly.entity_id
_entity_poly.type
_entity_poly.pdbx_seq_one_letter_code
_entity_poly.pdbx_strand_id
1 'polypeptide(L)'
;MVLPSENITIEEAEVVEPSAIPSKTYRLDFENGQCSGMVDGVEAIKQSIFKVLSTDRFKYLIYSDNYGFENLIGKERLFVQAELPRRIKEAVLQDERVTDVDVTVQFSGDSAVAKIVCYTVYGKIELPKEVNGVV
;
A
#
# COMPACT_ATOMS: atom_id res chain seq x y z
N MET A 1 20.45 29.40 42.14
CA MET A 1 20.03 29.11 40.75
C MET A 1 18.61 28.56 40.85
N VAL A 2 17.62 29.32 40.42
CA VAL A 2 16.20 28.96 40.56
C VAL A 2 15.69 28.63 39.15
N LEU A 3 15.20 27.42 38.95
CA LEU A 3 14.51 27.05 37.71
C LEU A 3 13.13 27.71 37.75
N PRO A 4 12.67 28.35 36.65
CA PRO A 4 11.32 28.88 36.60
C PRO A 4 10.33 27.71 36.72
N SER A 5 9.43 27.78 37.69
CA SER A 5 8.35 26.82 37.94
C SER A 5 7.04 27.32 37.32
N GLU A 6 7.09 27.81 36.08
CA GLU A 6 5.86 28.08 35.34
C GLU A 6 5.30 26.74 34.87
N ASN A 7 4.08 26.42 35.32
CA ASN A 7 3.27 25.37 34.74
C ASN A 7 3.09 25.71 33.25
N ILE A 8 3.68 24.91 32.37
CA ILE A 8 3.39 24.97 30.94
C ILE A 8 1.96 24.45 30.78
N THR A 9 1.00 25.36 30.74
CA THR A 9 -0.37 25.04 30.30
C THR A 9 -0.30 24.82 28.81
N ILE A 10 -0.32 23.56 28.37
CA ILE A 10 -0.47 23.23 26.95
C ILE A 10 -1.93 23.61 26.62
N GLU A 11 -2.11 24.74 25.94
CA GLU A 11 -3.38 25.06 25.29
C GLU A 11 -3.73 23.88 24.37
N GLU A 12 -4.97 23.37 24.46
CA GLU A 12 -5.45 22.27 23.62
C GLU A 12 -5.07 22.54 22.17
N ALA A 13 -4.12 21.76 21.65
CA ALA A 13 -3.76 21.83 20.25
C ALA A 13 -5.00 21.45 19.45
N GLU A 14 -5.51 22.39 18.66
CA GLU A 14 -6.59 22.13 17.73
C GLU A 14 -6.13 21.03 16.78
N VAL A 15 -6.71 19.82 16.94
CA VAL A 15 -6.44 18.69 16.08
C VAL A 15 -7.09 19.01 14.73
N VAL A 16 -6.32 19.63 13.84
CA VAL A 16 -6.73 19.82 12.46
C VAL A 16 -6.93 18.43 11.87
N GLU A 17 -8.18 18.07 11.56
CA GLU A 17 -8.44 16.85 10.81
C GLU A 17 -7.65 16.91 9.49
N PRO A 18 -6.86 15.88 9.16
CA PRO A 18 -6.13 15.89 7.91
C PRO A 18 -7.15 15.99 6.78
N SER A 19 -7.16 17.13 6.08
CA SER A 19 -7.96 17.30 4.87
C SER A 19 -7.54 16.22 3.88
N ALA A 20 -8.49 15.42 3.39
CA ALA A 20 -8.21 14.33 2.47
C ALA A 20 -7.35 14.81 1.30
N ILE A 21 -6.22 14.14 1.07
CA ILE A 21 -5.29 14.51 0.02
C ILE A 21 -5.99 14.33 -1.33
N PRO A 22 -5.88 15.29 -2.28
CA PRO A 22 -6.48 15.14 -3.59
C PRO A 22 -5.95 13.89 -4.29
N SER A 23 -6.85 13.11 -4.89
CA SER A 23 -6.50 11.85 -5.55
C SER A 23 -5.84 12.04 -6.92
N LYS A 24 -5.97 13.23 -7.51
CA LYS A 24 -5.39 13.59 -8.81
C LYS A 24 -3.86 13.57 -8.76
N THR A 25 -3.25 12.76 -9.62
CA THR A 25 -1.80 12.58 -9.69
C THR A 25 -1.32 12.37 -11.12
N TYR A 26 0.00 12.44 -11.33
CA TYR A 26 0.59 12.12 -12.62
C TYR A 26 0.36 10.66 -12.98
N ARG A 27 0.03 10.43 -14.25
CA ARG A 27 -0.05 9.07 -14.79
C ARG A 27 1.36 8.52 -14.99
N LEU A 28 1.63 7.37 -14.39
CA LEU A 28 2.88 6.63 -14.54
C LEU A 28 2.70 5.58 -15.64
N ASP A 29 3.55 5.66 -16.65
CA ASP A 29 3.75 4.62 -17.65
C ASP A 29 4.89 3.73 -17.18
N PHE A 30 4.55 2.58 -16.59
CA PHE A 30 5.51 1.62 -16.07
C PHE A 30 6.24 0.83 -17.16
N GLU A 31 5.69 0.77 -18.38
CA GLU A 31 6.31 0.05 -19.50
C GLU A 31 7.41 0.89 -20.16
N ASN A 32 7.11 2.17 -20.42
CA ASN A 32 8.03 3.08 -21.08
C ASN A 32 8.87 3.93 -20.11
N GLY A 33 8.58 3.87 -18.80
CA GLY A 33 9.27 4.65 -17.77
C GLY A 33 8.99 6.15 -17.86
N GLN A 34 7.79 6.54 -18.32
CA GLN A 34 7.42 7.93 -18.58
C GLN A 34 6.31 8.40 -17.64
N CYS A 35 6.29 9.70 -17.34
CA CYS A 35 5.17 10.36 -16.65
C CYS A 35 4.47 11.28 -17.65
N SER A 36 3.23 11.00 -18.02
CA SER A 36 2.51 11.84 -18.99
C SER A 36 1.00 11.88 -18.75
N GLY A 37 0.47 13.09 -18.61
CA GLY A 37 -0.93 13.33 -18.27
C GLY A 37 -1.22 13.14 -16.78
N MET A 38 -2.50 13.12 -16.44
CA MET A 38 -3.00 13.02 -15.07
C MET A 38 -4.03 11.89 -14.98
N VAL A 39 -4.05 11.20 -13.84
CA VAL A 39 -5.07 10.23 -13.44
C VAL A 39 -5.71 10.69 -12.14
N ASP A 40 -6.93 10.24 -11.88
CA ASP A 40 -7.70 10.65 -10.71
C ASP A 40 -8.59 9.49 -10.20
N GLY A 41 -9.10 9.62 -8.97
CA GLY A 41 -10.02 8.67 -8.36
C GLY A 41 -9.54 7.21 -8.43
N VAL A 42 -10.35 6.34 -9.03
CA VAL A 42 -10.11 4.89 -9.13
C VAL A 42 -8.78 4.57 -9.84
N GLU A 43 -8.45 5.26 -10.92
CA GLU A 43 -7.21 5.00 -11.68
C GLU A 43 -5.97 5.39 -10.87
N ALA A 44 -6.04 6.49 -10.12
CA ALA A 44 -4.97 6.89 -9.21
C ALA A 44 -4.75 5.88 -8.07
N ILE A 45 -5.83 5.26 -7.57
CA ILE A 45 -5.74 4.22 -6.54
C ILE A 45 -5.15 2.93 -7.11
N LYS A 46 -5.59 2.49 -8.30
CA LYS A 46 -4.98 1.34 -8.98
C LYS A 46 -3.47 1.53 -9.16
N GLN A 47 -3.05 2.72 -9.60
CA GLN A 47 -1.64 3.07 -9.73
C GLN A 47 -0.90 3.02 -8.39
N SER A 48 -1.51 3.53 -7.31
CA SER A 48 -0.95 3.50 -5.95
C SER A 48 -0.74 2.06 -5.46
N ILE A 49 -1.76 1.22 -5.60
CA ILE A 49 -1.72 -0.21 -5.23
C ILE A 49 -0.64 -0.94 -6.03
N PHE A 50 -0.58 -0.71 -7.34
CA PHE A 50 0.45 -1.32 -8.17
C PHE A 50 1.86 -0.91 -7.72
N LYS A 51 2.06 0.39 -7.44
CA LYS A 51 3.36 0.94 -7.02
C LYS A 51 3.80 0.38 -5.66
N VAL A 52 2.92 0.34 -4.65
CA VAL A 52 3.27 -0.17 -3.32
C VAL A 52 3.60 -1.66 -3.38
N LEU A 53 2.83 -2.44 -4.15
CA LEU A 53 3.04 -3.87 -4.31
C LEU A 53 4.27 -4.22 -5.16
N SER A 54 4.77 -3.30 -5.98
CA SER A 54 5.96 -3.49 -6.83
C SER A 54 7.25 -2.95 -6.21
N THR A 55 7.15 -2.24 -5.08
CA THR A 55 8.29 -1.64 -4.39
C THR A 55 8.77 -2.57 -3.28
N ASP A 56 10.05 -2.95 -3.28
CA ASP A 56 10.64 -3.70 -2.17
C ASP A 56 10.66 -2.84 -0.90
N ARG A 57 10.10 -3.38 0.19
CA ARG A 57 10.13 -2.72 1.51
C ARG A 57 11.59 -2.57 2.00
N PHE A 58 11.89 -1.45 2.67
CA PHE A 58 13.22 -1.09 3.22
C PHE A 58 14.35 -0.87 2.20
N LYS A 59 14.09 -0.99 0.89
CA LYS A 59 15.13 -0.85 -0.13
C LYS A 59 15.53 0.59 -0.42
N TYR A 60 14.59 1.53 -0.28
CA TYR A 60 14.79 2.92 -0.68
C TYR A 60 14.53 3.88 0.49
N LEU A 61 15.50 4.77 0.76
CA LEU A 61 15.43 5.75 1.85
C LEU A 61 14.32 6.81 1.70
N ILE A 62 13.82 7.00 0.48
CA ILE A 62 12.74 7.97 0.20
C ILE A 62 11.37 7.50 0.71
N TYR A 63 11.25 6.23 1.11
CA TYR A 63 10.02 5.62 1.58
C TYR A 63 10.04 5.43 3.09
N SER A 64 8.87 5.53 3.72
CA SER A 64 8.71 5.16 5.11
C SER A 64 8.87 3.65 5.30
N ASP A 65 9.14 3.24 6.53
CA ASP A 65 9.24 1.82 6.89
C ASP A 65 7.95 1.04 6.67
N ASN A 66 6.81 1.72 6.50
CA ASN A 66 5.51 1.12 6.22
C ASN A 66 5.21 0.96 4.72
N TYR A 67 6.03 1.53 3.83
CA TYR A 67 5.78 1.50 2.39
C TYR A 67 6.54 0.38 1.69
N GLY A 68 5.86 -0.28 0.75
CA GLY A 68 6.40 -1.36 -0.06
C GLY A 68 5.82 -2.72 0.32
N PHE A 69 6.32 -3.75 -0.34
CA PHE A 69 5.89 -5.13 -0.18
C PHE A 69 7.11 -6.03 0.00
N GLU A 70 7.07 -6.86 1.02
CA GLU A 70 8.12 -7.86 1.26
C GLU A 70 7.71 -9.17 0.58
N ASN A 71 8.38 -9.48 -0.52
CA ASN A 71 8.05 -10.63 -1.35
C ASN A 71 8.34 -11.97 -0.64
N LEU A 72 7.58 -13.00 -0.99
CA LEU A 72 7.63 -14.33 -0.39
C LEU A 72 8.20 -15.39 -1.35
N ILE A 73 8.94 -14.96 -2.38
CA ILE A 73 9.61 -15.86 -3.32
C ILE A 73 10.53 -16.81 -2.56
N GLY A 74 10.46 -18.11 -2.90
CA GLY A 74 11.28 -19.16 -2.29
C GLY A 74 10.88 -19.54 -0.85
N LYS A 75 9.68 -19.15 -0.40
CA LYS A 75 9.12 -19.60 0.89
C LYS A 75 8.19 -20.79 0.69
N GLU A 76 8.06 -21.64 1.72
CA GLU A 76 7.16 -22.80 1.66
C GLU A 76 5.71 -22.40 1.38
N ARG A 77 5.01 -23.21 0.59
CA ARG A 77 3.63 -22.95 0.17
C ARG A 77 2.67 -22.66 1.31
N LEU A 78 2.76 -23.40 2.42
CA LEU A 78 1.93 -23.20 3.62
C LEU A 78 2.16 -21.81 4.23
N PHE A 79 3.41 -21.38 4.28
CA PHE A 79 3.78 -20.04 4.75
C PHE A 79 3.26 -18.97 3.80
N VAL A 80 3.44 -19.14 2.49
CA VAL A 80 2.90 -18.22 1.47
C VAL A 80 1.38 -18.10 1.57
N GLN A 81 0.67 -19.21 1.76
CA GLN A 81 -0.78 -19.21 1.86
C GLN A 81 -1.29 -18.43 3.07
N ALA A 82 -0.59 -18.50 4.21
CA ALA A 82 -0.95 -17.79 5.42
C ALA A 82 -0.56 -16.29 5.36
N GLU A 83 0.64 -15.99 4.85
CA GLU A 83 1.24 -14.67 4.98
C GLU A 83 0.97 -13.73 3.80
N LEU A 84 0.82 -14.27 2.59
CA LEU A 84 0.62 -13.45 1.39
C LEU A 84 -0.64 -12.56 1.49
N PRO A 85 -1.81 -13.08 1.91
CA PRO A 85 -2.99 -12.24 2.13
C PRO A 85 -2.74 -11.13 3.16
N ARG A 86 -2.14 -11.49 4.31
CA ARG A 86 -1.88 -10.55 5.42
C ARG A 86 -0.98 -9.40 4.97
N ARG A 87 0.13 -9.71 4.30
CA ARG A 87 1.10 -8.72 3.81
C ARG A 87 0.53 -7.81 2.73
N ILE A 88 -0.30 -8.35 1.82
CA ILE A 88 -0.99 -7.53 0.81
C ILE A 88 -1.94 -6.55 1.50
N LYS A 89 -2.74 -7.01 2.48
CA LYS A 89 -3.64 -6.13 3.24
C LYS A 89 -2.86 -5.03 3.95
N GLU A 90 -1.79 -5.37 4.67
CA GLU A 90 -0.95 -4.40 5.39
C GLU A 90 -0.34 -3.33 4.49
N ALA A 91 0.16 -3.71 3.32
CA ALA A 91 0.77 -2.78 2.36
C ALA A 91 -0.27 -1.87 1.70
N VAL A 92 -1.43 -2.41 1.34
CA VAL A 92 -2.47 -1.66 0.62
C VAL A 92 -3.25 -0.73 1.55
N LEU A 93 -3.51 -1.13 2.80
CA LEU A 93 -4.21 -0.32 3.80
C LEU A 93 -3.40 0.89 4.30
N GLN A 94 -2.14 1.05 3.88
CA GLN A 94 -1.41 2.30 4.10
C GLN A 94 -1.99 3.49 3.30
N ASP A 95 -2.72 3.20 2.22
CA ASP A 95 -3.43 4.23 1.44
C ASP A 95 -4.80 4.50 2.06
N GLU A 96 -4.97 5.67 2.68
CA GLU A 96 -6.20 6.09 3.39
C GLU A 96 -7.47 6.03 2.54
N ARG A 97 -7.34 6.02 1.20
CA ARG A 97 -8.47 5.94 0.27
C ARG A 97 -9.03 4.51 0.17
N VAL A 98 -8.29 3.51 0.65
CA VAL A 98 -8.70 2.11 0.72
C VAL A 98 -9.25 1.81 2.11
N THR A 99 -10.51 1.38 2.18
CA THR A 99 -11.19 1.09 3.45
C THR A 99 -11.05 -0.38 3.85
N ASP A 100 -11.02 -1.30 2.89
CA ASP A 100 -10.85 -2.73 3.14
C ASP A 100 -10.25 -3.44 1.92
N VAL A 101 -9.65 -4.61 2.14
CA VAL A 101 -9.01 -5.42 1.10
C VAL A 101 -9.30 -6.90 1.35
N ASP A 102 -9.88 -7.56 0.37
CA ASP A 102 -10.01 -9.01 0.31
C ASP A 102 -8.98 -9.62 -0.62
N VAL A 103 -8.32 -10.69 -0.17
CA VAL A 103 -7.27 -11.36 -0.93
C VAL A 103 -7.54 -12.85 -0.94
N THR A 104 -7.57 -13.42 -2.14
CA THR A 104 -7.68 -14.87 -2.35
C THR A 104 -6.44 -15.36 -3.09
N VAL A 105 -5.77 -16.38 -2.55
CA VAL A 105 -4.56 -16.94 -3.15
C VAL A 105 -4.89 -18.28 -3.80
N GLN A 106 -4.51 -18.44 -5.06
CA GLN A 106 -4.63 -19.66 -5.83
C GLN A 106 -3.24 -20.13 -6.22
N PHE A 107 -2.95 -21.41 -6.03
CA PHE A 107 -1.67 -22.00 -6.41
C PHE A 107 -1.82 -22.77 -7.72
N SER A 108 -0.87 -22.58 -8.63
CA SER A 108 -0.77 -23.30 -9.89
C SER A 108 0.67 -23.79 -10.04
N GLY A 109 0.90 -25.07 -9.72
CA GLY A 109 2.25 -25.62 -9.61
C GLY A 109 3.08 -24.84 -8.57
N ASP A 110 4.17 -24.26 -9.05
CA ASP A 110 5.15 -23.49 -8.29
C ASP A 110 4.86 -21.98 -8.27
N SER A 111 3.72 -21.54 -8.83
CA SER A 111 3.29 -20.14 -8.82
C SER A 111 2.09 -19.92 -7.92
N ALA A 112 2.02 -18.74 -7.31
CA ALA A 112 0.88 -18.27 -6.53
C ALA A 112 0.26 -17.04 -7.19
N VAL A 113 -1.04 -17.07 -7.44
CA VAL A 113 -1.81 -15.95 -7.97
C VAL A 113 -2.72 -15.42 -6.88
N ALA A 114 -2.51 -14.16 -6.48
CA ALA A 114 -3.35 -13.45 -5.54
C ALA A 114 -4.38 -12.61 -6.31
N LYS A 115 -5.67 -12.88 -6.09
CA LYS A 115 -6.76 -12.01 -6.50
C LYS A 115 -7.05 -11.04 -5.38
N ILE A 116 -6.97 -9.75 -5.66
CA ILE A 116 -7.12 -8.67 -4.69
C ILE A 116 -8.40 -7.91 -5.05
N VAL A 117 -9.26 -7.72 -4.07
CA VAL A 117 -10.47 -6.91 -4.16
C VAL A 117 -10.36 -5.81 -3.13
N CYS A 118 -10.20 -4.57 -3.58
CA CYS A 118 -10.10 -3.40 -2.72
C CYS A 118 -11.44 -2.67 -2.67
N TYR A 119 -11.87 -2.32 -1.46
CA TYR A 119 -12.97 -1.41 -1.20
C TYR A 119 -12.39 -0.04 -0.93
N THR A 120 -12.87 0.97 -1.65
CA THR A 120 -12.33 2.33 -1.59
C THR A 120 -13.46 3.34 -1.46
N VAL A 121 -13.11 4.57 -1.10
CA VAL A 121 -14.05 5.70 -1.08
C VAL A 121 -14.68 6.01 -2.45
N TYR A 122 -14.09 5.50 -3.54
CA TYR A 122 -14.62 5.63 -4.91
C TYR A 122 -15.34 4.36 -5.42
N GLY A 123 -15.42 3.30 -4.61
CA GLY A 123 -16.06 2.04 -4.96
C GLY A 123 -15.13 0.83 -4.95
N LYS A 124 -15.62 -0.29 -5.49
CA LYS A 124 -14.92 -1.59 -5.53
C LYS A 124 -13.93 -1.65 -6.71
N ILE A 125 -12.70 -2.07 -6.44
CA ILE A 125 -11.64 -2.27 -7.43
C ILE A 125 -11.17 -3.71 -7.37
N GLU A 126 -11.08 -4.39 -8.50
CA GLU A 126 -10.56 -5.76 -8.60
C GLU A 126 -9.21 -5.74 -9.34
N LEU A 127 -8.18 -6.32 -8.71
CA LEU A 127 -6.80 -6.34 -9.19
C LEU A 127 -6.22 -7.76 -9.09
N PRO A 128 -5.74 -8.36 -10.19
CA PRO A 128 -4.93 -9.57 -10.11
C PRO A 128 -3.46 -9.22 -9.80
N LYS A 129 -2.81 -9.98 -8.91
CA LYS A 129 -1.36 -9.97 -8.72
C LYS A 129 -0.79 -11.39 -8.81
N GLU A 130 0.10 -11.60 -9.76
CA GLU A 130 0.85 -12.86 -9.89
C GLU A 130 2.14 -12.80 -9.07
N VAL A 131 2.43 -13.87 -8.34
CA VAL A 131 3.72 -14.11 -7.68
C VAL A 131 4.33 -15.36 -8.33
N ASN A 132 5.32 -15.13 -9.19
CA ASN A 132 6.08 -16.19 -9.85
C ASN A 132 7.28 -16.59 -8.97
N GLY A 133 7.37 -17.88 -8.61
CA GLY A 133 8.55 -18.47 -7.98
C GLY A 133 8.33 -18.96 -6.55
N VAL A 134 7.82 -20.18 -6.41
CA VAL A 134 7.86 -20.98 -5.18
C VAL A 134 8.30 -22.39 -5.54
N VAL A 135 9.61 -22.65 -5.45
CA VAL A 135 10.16 -24.00 -5.25
C VAL A 135 11.08 -23.95 -4.05
#